data_AF-A0A0W7X3A1-F1
#
_entry.id   AF-A0A0W7X3A1-F1
#
_cell.length_a   1.000
_cell.length_b   1.000
_cell.length_c   1.000
_cell.angle_alpha   90.00
_cell.angle_beta   90.00
_cell.angle_gamma   90.00
#
_symmetry.space_group_name_H-M   'P 1'
#
loop_
_entity.id
_entity.type
_entity.pdbx_description
1 polymer ?
#
loop_
_entity_poly.entity_id
_entity_poly.type
_entity_poly.pdbx_seq_one_letter_code
_entity_poly.pdbx_strand_id
1 'polypeptide(L)'
;MSQDDEPITDAGALPLAPLDEAHLDRACTLADIAEAALGDLTQPAAGDADLVSGAQYLLDLAQTLLRQAVLVERERGDSWTAIGEAAGTSRQAAHDRWSTVAEGWALTGRRRTGIRSAPADEVAANLDAWYAQLHPDRPRAVSATLASLADPAARRAAQDRRREAARLRVEIQALKDANAAVYEASFAAIGTEQASAARAAWAGNHLDQASALDRLAAAEAPLGTEHKRAAAIQRTLAQDILNNRPAPARTERTDA
;
A
#
# COMPACT_ATOMS: atom_id res chain seq x y z
N MET A 1 -12.25 46.88 1.38
CA MET A 1 -11.00 46.10 1.21
C MET A 1 -11.23 44.78 1.93
N SER A 2 -11.84 43.80 1.26
CA SER A 2 -11.89 42.43 1.76
C SER A 2 -10.50 41.84 1.58
N GLN A 3 -9.85 41.51 2.69
CA GLN A 3 -8.79 40.51 2.67
C GLN A 3 -9.49 39.17 2.44
N ASP A 4 -9.34 38.64 1.24
CA ASP A 4 -9.61 37.23 0.99
C ASP A 4 -8.62 36.44 1.84
N ASP A 5 -9.13 35.85 2.93
CA ASP A 5 -8.47 34.75 3.63
C ASP A 5 -8.44 33.55 2.67
N GLU A 6 -7.47 33.54 1.76
CA GLU A 6 -7.05 32.31 1.11
C GLU A 6 -6.56 31.38 2.22
N PRO A 7 -7.19 30.21 2.45
CA PRO A 7 -6.61 29.24 3.35
C PRO A 7 -5.27 28.84 2.73
N ILE A 8 -4.18 29.28 3.36
CA ILE A 8 -2.83 28.75 3.13
C ILE A 8 -2.90 27.28 3.52
N THR A 9 -3.40 26.48 2.58
CA THR A 9 -3.21 25.04 2.59
C THR A 9 -1.75 24.87 2.28
N ASP A 10 -0.95 24.79 3.34
CA ASP A 10 0.49 24.56 3.28
C ASP A 10 0.73 23.27 2.50
N ALA A 11 0.86 23.41 1.19
CA ALA A 11 1.05 22.28 0.29
C ALA A 11 2.40 21.60 0.54
N GLY A 12 3.33 22.28 1.23
CA GLY A 12 4.57 21.69 1.76
C GLY A 12 4.33 20.72 2.92
N ALA A 13 3.25 20.88 3.68
CA ALA A 13 2.87 19.94 4.73
C ALA A 13 2.17 18.67 4.20
N LEU A 14 1.78 18.64 2.91
CA LEU A 14 1.17 17.47 2.33
C LEU A 14 2.21 16.35 2.11
N PRO A 15 1.83 15.07 2.30
CA PRO A 15 2.68 13.94 1.96
C PRO A 15 3.07 13.97 0.48
N LEU A 16 4.21 13.36 0.15
CA LEU A 16 4.66 13.22 -1.23
C LEU A 16 3.71 12.32 -2.03
N ALA A 17 3.88 12.28 -3.34
CA ALA A 17 3.25 11.25 -4.16
C ALA A 17 3.71 9.85 -3.71
N PRO A 18 2.87 8.80 -3.82
CA PRO A 18 3.18 7.45 -3.34
C PRO A 18 4.56 6.89 -3.76
N LEU A 19 4.95 7.07 -5.02
CA LEU A 19 6.26 6.64 -5.51
C LEU A 19 7.42 7.36 -4.80
N ASP A 20 7.28 8.66 -4.57
CA ASP A 20 8.29 9.46 -3.88
C ASP A 20 8.33 9.17 -2.38
N GLU A 21 7.18 8.89 -1.75
CA GLU A 21 7.15 8.36 -0.38
C GLU A 21 7.92 7.04 -0.28
N ALA A 22 7.72 6.10 -1.23
CA ALA A 22 8.43 4.83 -1.25
C ALA A 22 9.94 5.02 -1.50
N HIS A 23 10.32 5.94 -2.40
CA HIS A 23 11.72 6.29 -2.64
C HIS A 23 12.39 6.90 -1.42
N LEU A 24 11.72 7.83 -0.73
CA LEU A 24 12.24 8.46 0.47
C LEU A 24 12.35 7.46 1.63
N ASP A 25 11.40 6.53 1.77
CA ASP A 25 11.49 5.45 2.77
C ASP A 25 12.72 4.57 2.55
N ARG A 26 12.93 4.19 1.28
CA ARG A 26 14.08 3.41 0.85
C ARG A 26 15.39 4.15 1.10
N ALA A 27 15.42 5.46 0.84
CA ALA A 27 16.60 6.30 1.09
C ALA A 27 16.94 6.38 2.59
N CYS A 28 15.93 6.51 3.45
CA CYS A 28 16.08 6.43 4.90
C CYS A 28 16.76 5.11 5.33
N THR A 29 16.28 3.96 4.85
CA THR A 29 16.85 2.66 5.22
C THR A 29 18.26 2.45 4.65
N LEU A 30 18.57 3.00 3.47
CA LEU A 30 19.95 3.00 2.96
C LEU A 30 20.90 3.80 3.84
N ALA A 31 20.47 4.97 4.34
CA ALA A 31 21.25 5.75 5.28
C ALA A 31 21.50 4.97 6.58
N ASP A 32 20.50 4.22 7.07
CA ASP A 32 20.63 3.41 8.29
C ASP A 32 21.61 2.26 8.13
N ILE A 33 21.58 1.61 6.97
CA ILE A 33 22.55 0.56 6.64
C ILE A 33 23.95 1.16 6.61
N ALA A 34 24.13 2.32 5.98
CA ALA A 34 25.43 2.99 5.91
C ALA A 34 25.93 3.41 7.29
N GLU A 35 25.08 4.03 8.11
CA GLU A 35 25.41 4.44 9.48
C GLU A 35 25.74 3.24 10.37
N ALA A 36 24.92 2.18 10.32
CA ALA A 36 25.16 0.96 11.09
C ALA A 36 26.46 0.28 10.68
N ALA A 37 26.73 0.16 9.38
CA ALA A 37 27.95 -0.45 8.87
C ALA A 37 29.21 0.36 9.23
N LEU A 38 29.14 1.69 9.13
CA LEU A 38 30.24 2.57 9.53
C LEU A 38 30.46 2.55 11.05
N GLY A 39 29.37 2.50 11.83
CA GLY A 39 29.41 2.34 13.28
C GLY A 39 30.14 1.06 13.68
N ASP A 40 29.79 -0.06 13.05
CA ASP A 40 30.38 -1.39 13.30
C ASP A 40 31.91 -1.42 13.04
N LEU A 41 32.42 -0.63 12.09
CA LEU A 41 33.86 -0.50 11.84
C LEU A 41 34.63 0.17 12.99
N THR A 42 33.96 0.98 13.80
CA THR A 42 34.60 1.84 14.81
C THR A 42 34.37 1.38 16.25
N GLN A 43 33.47 0.42 16.47
CA GLN A 43 33.21 -0.09 17.81
C GLN A 43 34.27 -1.14 18.21
N PRO A 44 35.01 -0.94 19.32
CA PRO A 44 35.75 -2.03 19.92
C PRO A 44 34.73 -3.09 20.38
N ALA A 45 34.99 -4.37 20.12
CA ALA A 45 34.13 -5.46 20.57
C ALA A 45 33.91 -5.36 22.08
N ALA A 46 32.74 -4.82 22.49
CA ALA A 46 32.49 -4.37 23.86
C ALA A 46 31.81 -5.45 24.73
N GLY A 47 31.54 -6.63 24.18
CA GLY A 47 30.98 -7.77 24.90
C GLY A 47 30.84 -9.03 24.05
N ASP A 48 30.59 -10.15 24.71
CA ASP A 48 30.24 -11.41 24.06
C ASP A 48 28.83 -11.27 23.43
N ALA A 49 28.77 -11.30 22.09
CA ALA A 49 27.57 -11.22 21.21
C ALA A 49 27.16 -9.86 20.62
N ASP A 50 27.90 -8.77 20.84
CA ASP A 50 27.60 -7.47 20.20
C ASP A 50 27.72 -7.53 18.66
N LEU A 51 28.75 -8.23 18.16
CA LEU A 51 28.97 -8.40 16.71
C LEU A 51 27.83 -9.19 16.03
N VAL A 52 27.28 -10.20 16.71
CA VAL A 52 26.15 -10.97 16.18
C VAL A 52 24.89 -10.11 16.16
N SER A 53 24.68 -9.30 17.20
CA SER A 53 23.54 -8.39 17.29
C SER A 53 23.61 -7.31 16.21
N GLY A 54 24.80 -6.72 15.98
CA GLY A 54 25.04 -5.77 14.89
C GLY A 54 24.80 -6.37 13.50
N ALA A 55 25.32 -7.58 13.26
CA ALA A 55 25.10 -8.30 12.00
C ALA A 55 23.61 -8.63 11.77
N GLN A 56 22.89 -9.03 12.82
CA GLN A 56 21.45 -9.30 12.75
C GLN A 56 20.67 -8.01 12.43
N TYR A 57 21.03 -6.89 13.04
CA TYR A 57 20.41 -5.59 12.73
C TYR A 57 20.61 -5.18 11.26
N LEU A 58 21.83 -5.33 10.73
CA LEU A 58 22.10 -5.09 9.31
C LEU A 58 21.29 -6.02 8.39
N LEU A 59 21.13 -7.28 8.76
CA LEU A 59 20.29 -8.23 8.03
C LEU A 59 18.82 -7.79 8.01
N ASP A 60 18.28 -7.34 9.13
CA ASP A 60 16.90 -6.85 9.24
C ASP A 60 16.66 -5.57 8.41
N LEU A 61 17.64 -4.67 8.41
CA LEU A 61 17.63 -3.48 7.54
C LEU A 61 17.70 -3.87 6.06
N ALA A 62 18.55 -4.83 5.67
CA ALA A 62 18.64 -5.31 4.28
C ALA A 62 17.33 -5.97 3.82
N GLN A 63 16.66 -6.73 4.68
CA GLN A 63 15.34 -7.29 4.39
C GLN A 63 14.27 -6.19 4.22
N THR A 64 14.35 -5.14 5.05
CA THR A 64 13.48 -3.97 4.94
C THR A 64 13.73 -3.21 3.63
N LEU A 65 14.99 -3.00 3.26
CA LEU A 65 15.38 -2.40 1.99
C LEU A 65 14.83 -3.18 0.79
N LEU A 66 14.89 -4.51 0.84
CA LEU A 66 14.32 -5.36 -0.21
C LEU A 66 12.80 -5.18 -0.34
N ARG A 67 12.07 -5.14 0.79
CA ARG A 67 10.63 -4.87 0.80
C ARG A 67 10.30 -3.50 0.20
N GLN A 68 11.05 -2.46 0.58
CA GLN A 68 10.86 -1.10 0.03
C GLN A 68 11.21 -1.02 -1.45
N ALA A 69 12.23 -1.75 -1.92
CA ALA A 69 12.55 -1.83 -3.34
C ALA A 69 11.38 -2.43 -4.14
N VAL A 70 10.76 -3.51 -3.63
CA VAL A 70 9.55 -4.08 -4.23
C VAL A 70 8.42 -3.05 -4.27
N LEU A 71 8.21 -2.28 -3.20
CA LEU A 71 7.20 -1.22 -3.20
C LEU A 71 7.49 -0.16 -4.27
N VAL A 72 8.73 0.31 -4.40
CA VAL A 72 9.12 1.26 -5.45
C VAL A 72 8.79 0.72 -6.84
N GLU A 73 9.11 -0.54 -7.14
CA GLU A 73 8.80 -1.12 -8.47
C GLU A 73 7.29 -1.30 -8.68
N ARG A 74 6.54 -1.74 -7.65
CA ARG A 74 5.06 -1.79 -7.75
C ARG A 74 4.48 -0.39 -7.98
N GLU A 75 4.99 0.63 -7.32
CA GLU A 75 4.58 2.04 -7.48
C GLU A 75 4.87 2.59 -8.89
N ARG A 76 5.92 2.09 -9.55
CA ARG A 76 6.21 2.35 -10.98
C ARG A 76 5.29 1.59 -11.94
N GLY A 77 4.56 0.60 -11.45
CA GLY A 77 3.64 -0.22 -12.22
C GLY A 77 4.19 -1.58 -12.62
N ASP A 78 5.34 -2.00 -12.09
CA ASP A 78 5.91 -3.30 -12.43
C ASP A 78 5.04 -4.44 -11.93
N SER A 79 4.94 -5.49 -12.75
CA SER A 79 4.18 -6.69 -12.43
C SER A 79 4.96 -7.61 -11.49
N TRP A 80 4.25 -8.50 -10.80
CA TRP A 80 4.88 -9.58 -10.03
C TRP A 80 5.78 -10.50 -10.87
N THR A 81 5.56 -10.56 -12.18
CA THR A 81 6.45 -11.31 -13.09
C THR A 81 7.80 -10.60 -13.19
N ALA A 82 7.81 -9.30 -13.46
CA ALA A 82 9.03 -8.51 -13.56
C ALA A 82 9.81 -8.49 -12.23
N ILE A 83 9.10 -8.34 -11.11
CA ILE A 83 9.70 -8.40 -9.77
C ILE A 83 10.28 -9.80 -9.48
N GLY A 84 9.58 -10.86 -9.87
CA GLY A 84 10.07 -12.23 -9.75
C GLY A 84 11.34 -12.45 -10.55
N GLU A 85 11.36 -12.03 -11.82
CA GLU A 85 12.53 -12.12 -12.70
C GLU A 85 13.73 -11.36 -12.12
N ALA A 86 13.53 -10.12 -11.67
CA ALA A 86 14.59 -9.31 -11.05
C ALA A 86 15.13 -9.95 -9.75
N ALA A 87 14.29 -10.66 -9.00
CA ALA A 87 14.68 -11.36 -7.79
C ALA A 87 15.16 -12.81 -8.02
N GLY A 88 15.21 -13.29 -9.27
CA GLY A 88 15.61 -14.66 -9.60
C GLY A 88 14.62 -15.73 -9.09
N THR A 89 13.33 -15.41 -9.03
CA THR A 89 12.26 -16.31 -8.57
C THR A 89 11.05 -16.29 -9.50
N SER A 90 10.07 -17.17 -9.25
CA SER A 90 8.85 -17.20 -10.05
C SER A 90 7.90 -16.04 -9.71
N ARG A 91 7.02 -15.67 -10.65
CA ARG A 91 5.91 -14.73 -10.41
C ARG A 91 5.11 -15.08 -9.14
N GLN A 92 4.81 -16.37 -8.97
CA GLN A 92 3.98 -16.84 -7.86
C GLN A 92 4.72 -16.70 -6.52
N ALA A 93 5.99 -17.11 -6.47
CA ALA A 93 6.80 -16.96 -5.26
C ALA A 93 7.03 -15.49 -4.88
N ALA A 94 7.21 -14.61 -5.88
CA ALA A 94 7.30 -13.17 -5.65
C ALA A 94 6.01 -12.59 -5.07
N HIS A 95 4.86 -12.93 -5.68
CA HIS A 95 3.56 -12.53 -5.18
C HIS A 95 3.35 -13.01 -3.74
N ASP A 96 3.53 -14.30 -3.47
CA ASP A 96 3.27 -14.88 -2.14
C ASP A 96 4.20 -14.29 -1.06
N ARG A 97 5.42 -13.90 -1.43
CA ARG A 97 6.38 -13.30 -0.51
C ARG A 97 6.11 -11.84 -0.19
N TRP A 98 5.59 -11.06 -1.16
CA TRP A 98 5.57 -9.59 -1.05
C TRP A 98 4.20 -8.94 -1.26
N SER A 99 3.15 -9.66 -1.65
CA SER A 99 1.82 -9.08 -1.85
C SER A 99 1.29 -8.41 -0.59
N THR A 100 1.48 -9.05 0.57
CA THR A 100 1.07 -8.52 1.88
C THR A 100 1.76 -7.21 2.24
N VAL A 101 3.01 -7.01 1.78
CA VAL A 101 3.74 -5.75 1.96
C VAL A 101 3.11 -4.65 1.11
N ALA A 102 2.77 -4.94 -0.15
CA ALA A 102 2.10 -3.99 -1.04
C ALA A 102 0.67 -3.65 -0.56
N GLU A 103 -0.06 -4.64 -0.05
CA GLU A 103 -1.37 -4.44 0.57
C GLU A 103 -1.27 -3.58 1.85
N GLY A 104 -0.32 -3.87 2.73
CA GLY A 104 -0.05 -3.09 3.94
C GLY A 104 0.30 -1.64 3.62
N TRP A 105 1.15 -1.42 2.62
CA TRP A 105 1.46 -0.08 2.10
C TRP A 105 0.23 0.68 1.62
N ALA A 106 -0.69 -0.01 0.94
CA ALA A 106 -1.93 0.61 0.48
C ALA A 106 -2.87 0.96 1.65
N LEU A 107 -2.94 0.09 2.67
CA LEU A 107 -3.73 0.31 3.88
C LEU A 107 -3.24 1.50 4.72
N THR A 108 -1.94 1.80 4.73
CA THR A 108 -1.39 3.00 5.37
C THR A 108 -1.58 4.28 4.52
N GLY A 109 -2.34 4.20 3.43
CA GLY A 109 -2.56 5.30 2.51
C GLY A 109 -1.35 5.59 1.62
N ARG A 110 -0.43 4.63 1.46
CA ARG A 110 0.78 4.75 0.63
C ARG A 110 1.63 5.92 1.10
N ARG A 111 1.95 5.86 2.39
CA ARG A 111 2.73 6.85 3.14
C ARG A 111 3.74 6.13 4.00
N ARG A 112 4.92 6.73 4.15
CA ARG A 112 5.90 6.31 5.14
C ARG A 112 5.27 6.30 6.53
N THR A 113 5.54 5.25 7.29
CA THR A 113 5.05 5.07 8.66
C THR A 113 6.20 4.78 9.61
N GLY A 114 6.02 5.08 10.90
CA GLY A 114 6.98 4.77 11.95
C GLY A 114 7.76 5.98 12.46
N ILE A 115 8.93 5.71 13.04
CA ILE A 115 9.75 6.69 13.78
C ILE A 115 10.23 7.84 12.86
N ARG A 116 10.30 7.62 11.55
CA ARG A 116 10.71 8.60 10.53
C ARG A 116 9.55 9.30 9.82
N SER A 117 8.41 9.41 10.51
CA SER A 117 7.21 10.08 10.00
C SER A 117 7.29 11.62 9.99
N ALA A 118 8.48 12.17 10.23
CA ALA A 118 8.75 13.60 10.06
C ALA A 118 8.39 14.09 8.64
N PRO A 119 8.11 15.40 8.47
CA PRO A 119 7.78 15.98 7.18
C PRO A 119 8.80 15.59 6.10
N ALA A 120 8.30 15.22 4.92
CA ALA A 120 9.13 14.66 3.87
C ALA A 120 10.23 15.62 3.40
N ASP A 121 9.93 16.92 3.37
CA ASP A 121 10.87 18.00 3.04
C ASP A 121 12.05 18.06 4.01
N GLU A 122 11.78 17.95 5.31
CA GLU A 122 12.82 17.92 6.35
C GLU A 122 13.68 16.66 6.22
N VAL A 123 13.05 15.49 6.04
CA VAL A 123 13.78 14.22 5.91
C VAL A 123 14.66 14.23 4.66
N ALA A 124 14.15 14.70 3.52
CA ALA A 124 14.93 14.79 2.28
C ALA A 124 16.12 15.76 2.42
N ALA A 125 15.92 16.92 3.06
CA ALA A 125 16.98 17.89 3.31
C ALA A 125 18.06 17.33 4.25
N ASN A 126 17.68 16.59 5.29
CA ASN A 126 18.62 15.96 6.21
C ASN A 126 19.44 14.87 5.53
N LEU A 127 18.81 14.04 4.69
CA LEU A 127 19.52 13.01 3.90
C LEU A 127 20.47 13.64 2.87
N ASP A 128 20.06 14.73 2.22
CA ASP A 128 20.93 15.48 1.32
C ASP A 128 22.15 16.06 2.04
N ALA A 129 21.95 16.67 3.21
CA ALA A 129 23.03 17.23 4.03
C ALA A 129 24.00 16.14 4.51
N TRP A 130 23.48 14.98 4.89
CA TRP A 130 24.31 13.81 5.23
C TRP A 130 25.10 13.31 4.01
N TYR A 131 24.43 13.11 2.87
CA TYR A 131 25.08 12.61 1.65
C TYR A 131 26.14 13.58 1.12
N ALA A 132 25.90 14.89 1.22
CA ALA A 132 26.83 15.94 0.80
C ALA A 132 28.14 15.95 1.60
N GLN A 133 28.15 15.45 2.84
CA GLN A 133 29.38 15.30 3.62
C GLN A 133 30.32 14.25 3.01
N LEU A 134 29.75 13.23 2.37
CA LEU A 134 30.49 12.16 1.68
C LEU A 134 30.76 12.48 0.22
N HIS A 135 29.82 13.17 -0.44
CA HIS A 135 29.84 13.52 -1.86
C HIS A 135 29.47 14.99 -2.08
N PRO A 136 30.40 15.93 -1.87
CA PRO A 136 30.12 17.37 -1.95
C PRO A 136 29.69 17.86 -3.33
N ASP A 137 29.99 17.11 -4.39
CA ASP A 137 29.58 17.39 -5.77
C ASP A 137 28.08 17.12 -6.02
N ARG A 138 27.40 16.45 -5.09
CA ARG A 138 25.99 16.03 -5.21
C ARG A 138 25.16 16.43 -3.98
N PRO A 139 25.02 17.73 -3.67
CA PRO A 139 24.40 18.20 -2.43
C PRO A 139 22.87 18.01 -2.37
N ARG A 140 22.24 17.48 -3.42
CA ARG A 140 20.78 17.26 -3.53
C ARG A 140 20.44 15.87 -4.06
N ALA A 141 21.24 14.87 -3.72
CA ALA A 141 21.15 13.52 -4.29
C ALA A 141 19.81 12.83 -4.03
N VAL A 142 19.15 13.12 -2.91
CA VAL A 142 17.84 12.56 -2.54
C VAL A 142 16.73 13.47 -3.03
N SER A 143 16.70 14.75 -2.65
CA SER A 143 15.60 15.65 -2.99
C SER A 143 15.39 15.80 -4.51
N ALA A 144 16.45 15.77 -5.31
CA ALA A 144 16.36 15.86 -6.77
C ALA A 144 15.66 14.66 -7.43
N THR A 145 15.54 13.54 -6.72
CA THR A 145 14.86 12.33 -7.23
C THR A 145 13.38 12.27 -6.89
N LEU A 146 12.89 13.15 -6.02
CA LEU A 146 11.51 13.16 -5.52
C LEU A 146 10.69 14.19 -6.29
N ALA A 147 10.08 13.79 -7.40
CA ALA A 147 9.44 14.73 -8.33
C ALA A 147 8.34 15.58 -7.65
N SER A 148 7.51 14.96 -6.80
CA SER A 148 6.45 15.64 -6.07
C SER A 148 6.95 16.55 -4.94
N LEU A 149 8.23 16.47 -4.57
CA LEU A 149 8.81 17.41 -3.61
C LEU A 149 8.76 18.85 -4.15
N ALA A 150 9.07 19.01 -5.44
CA ALA A 150 9.05 20.28 -6.15
C ALA A 150 7.70 20.62 -6.82
N ASP A 151 6.72 19.70 -6.77
CA ASP A 151 5.40 19.87 -7.40
C ASP A 151 4.25 19.78 -6.37
N PRO A 152 3.79 20.93 -5.83
CA PRO A 152 2.64 20.99 -4.92
C PRO A 152 1.34 20.48 -5.53
N ALA A 153 1.16 20.57 -6.85
CA ALA A 153 -0.04 20.08 -7.51
C ALA A 153 -0.05 18.54 -7.55
N ALA A 154 1.10 17.92 -7.78
CA ALA A 154 1.26 16.46 -7.65
C ALA A 154 0.94 15.97 -6.23
N ARG A 155 1.40 16.67 -5.18
CA ARG A 155 1.07 16.32 -3.79
C ARG A 155 -0.42 16.41 -3.50
N ARG A 156 -1.09 17.48 -3.95
CA ARG A 156 -2.55 17.64 -3.82
C ARG A 156 -3.31 16.52 -4.55
N ALA A 157 -2.97 16.26 -5.81
CA ALA A 157 -3.60 15.19 -6.58
C ALA A 157 -3.40 13.81 -5.93
N ALA A 158 -2.21 13.54 -5.38
CA ALA A 158 -1.94 12.33 -4.62
C ALA A 158 -2.80 12.25 -3.34
N GLN A 159 -2.93 13.36 -2.61
CA GLN A 159 -3.76 13.42 -1.41
C GLN A 159 -5.25 13.19 -1.71
N ASP A 160 -5.77 13.74 -2.81
CA ASP A 160 -7.15 13.53 -3.20
C ASP A 160 -7.42 12.08 -3.61
N ARG A 161 -6.48 11.45 -4.34
CA ARG A 161 -6.55 10.00 -4.63
C ARG A 161 -6.53 9.15 -3.36
N ARG A 162 -5.72 9.51 -2.36
CA ARG A 162 -5.70 8.81 -1.06
C ARG A 162 -7.05 8.91 -0.33
N ARG A 163 -7.65 10.11 -0.31
CA ARG A 163 -8.97 10.33 0.29
C ARG A 163 -10.04 9.49 -0.41
N GLU A 164 -10.00 9.44 -1.74
CA GLU A 164 -10.94 8.63 -2.52
C GLU A 164 -10.75 7.13 -2.23
N ALA A 165 -9.52 6.64 -2.28
CA ALA A 165 -9.23 5.24 -1.95
C ALA A 165 -9.65 4.86 -0.52
N ALA A 166 -9.47 5.76 0.46
CA ALA A 166 -9.93 5.54 1.83
C ALA A 166 -11.46 5.45 1.92
N ARG A 167 -12.20 6.33 1.23
CA ARG A 167 -13.66 6.27 1.15
C ARG A 167 -14.14 4.97 0.51
N LEU A 168 -13.54 4.56 -0.60
CA LEU A 168 -13.89 3.32 -1.30
C LEU A 168 -13.63 2.08 -0.44
N ARG A 169 -12.56 2.05 0.35
CA ARG A 169 -12.32 0.95 1.31
C ARG A 169 -13.40 0.86 2.38
N VAL A 170 -13.83 2.01 2.93
CA VAL A 170 -14.93 2.07 3.90
C VAL A 170 -16.24 1.59 3.25
N GLU A 171 -16.52 2.02 2.02
CA GLU A 171 -17.68 1.55 1.25
C GLU A 171 -17.66 0.04 1.04
N ILE A 172 -16.53 -0.52 0.58
CA ILE A 172 -16.36 -1.96 0.39
C ILE A 172 -16.55 -2.72 1.71
N GLN A 173 -16.03 -2.20 2.82
CA GLN A 173 -16.19 -2.83 4.13
C GLN A 173 -17.66 -2.82 4.57
N ALA A 174 -18.36 -1.69 4.41
CA ALA A 174 -19.79 -1.60 4.73
C ALA A 174 -20.63 -2.59 3.89
N LEU A 175 -20.31 -2.76 2.61
CA LEU A 175 -20.97 -3.74 1.73
C LEU A 175 -20.67 -5.20 2.15
N LYS A 176 -19.46 -5.48 2.63
CA LYS A 176 -19.12 -6.80 3.19
C LYS A 176 -19.91 -7.07 4.47
N ASP A 177 -20.02 -6.09 5.35
CA ASP A 177 -20.76 -6.22 6.61
C ASP A 177 -22.26 -6.39 6.34
N ALA A 178 -22.81 -5.63 5.38
CA ALA A 178 -24.20 -5.76 4.93
C ALA A 178 -24.49 -7.12 4.28
N ASN A 179 -23.46 -7.80 3.74
CA ASN A 179 -23.62 -9.07 3.03
C ASN A 179 -24.22 -10.17 3.92
N ALA A 180 -23.91 -10.18 5.22
CA ALA A 180 -24.46 -11.16 6.15
C ALA A 180 -25.98 -11.04 6.29
N ALA A 181 -26.49 -9.81 6.42
CA ALA A 181 -27.93 -9.56 6.56
C ALA A 181 -28.71 -9.91 5.29
N VAL A 182 -28.19 -9.55 4.11
CA VAL A 182 -28.86 -9.91 2.83
C VAL A 182 -28.78 -11.41 2.54
N TYR A 183 -27.70 -12.07 2.95
CA TYR A 183 -27.58 -13.52 2.91
C TYR A 183 -28.66 -14.17 3.78
N GLU A 184 -28.75 -13.80 5.05
CA GLU A 184 -29.75 -14.35 5.99
C GLU A 184 -31.19 -14.12 5.50
N ALA A 185 -31.49 -12.92 5.01
CA ALA A 185 -32.79 -12.61 4.40
C ALA A 185 -33.09 -13.51 3.19
N SER A 186 -32.10 -13.79 2.34
CA SER A 186 -32.28 -14.67 1.18
C SER A 186 -32.59 -16.12 1.56
N PHE A 187 -31.99 -16.62 2.66
CA PHE A 187 -32.25 -17.96 3.19
C PHE A 187 -33.60 -18.04 3.89
N ALA A 188 -33.96 -17.02 4.68
CA ALA A 188 -35.26 -16.96 5.35
C ALA A 188 -36.44 -16.91 4.36
N ALA A 189 -36.22 -16.34 3.17
CA ALA A 189 -37.25 -16.24 2.14
C ALA A 189 -37.45 -17.53 1.32
N ILE A 190 -36.68 -18.61 1.55
CA ILE A 190 -36.81 -19.87 0.80
C ILE A 190 -38.22 -20.45 0.97
N GLY A 191 -38.86 -20.80 -0.16
CA GLY A 191 -40.23 -21.32 -0.17
C GLY A 191 -41.33 -20.26 -0.07
N THR A 192 -40.96 -18.97 -0.03
CA THR A 192 -41.92 -17.85 -0.02
C THR A 192 -41.97 -17.14 -1.37
N GLU A 193 -43.00 -16.31 -1.59
CA GLU A 193 -43.11 -15.43 -2.76
C GLU A 193 -41.94 -14.42 -2.85
N GLN A 194 -41.27 -14.14 -1.72
CA GLN A 194 -40.15 -13.18 -1.65
C GLN A 194 -38.80 -13.79 -2.03
N ALA A 195 -38.71 -15.11 -2.24
CA ALA A 195 -37.45 -15.82 -2.48
C ALA A 195 -36.62 -15.20 -3.63
N SER A 196 -37.27 -14.87 -4.75
CA SER A 196 -36.58 -14.31 -5.91
C SER A 196 -36.05 -12.90 -5.64
N ALA A 197 -36.82 -12.06 -4.95
CA ALA A 197 -36.42 -10.69 -4.62
C ALA A 197 -35.27 -10.68 -3.61
N ALA A 198 -35.32 -11.52 -2.58
CA ALA A 198 -34.27 -11.61 -1.57
C ALA A 198 -32.93 -12.12 -2.16
N ARG A 199 -32.98 -13.08 -3.10
CA ARG A 199 -31.78 -13.50 -3.86
C ARG A 199 -31.23 -12.41 -4.76
N ALA A 200 -32.11 -11.67 -5.45
CA ALA A 200 -31.68 -10.55 -6.29
C ALA A 200 -31.00 -9.46 -5.45
N ALA A 201 -31.49 -9.18 -4.24
CA ALA A 201 -30.84 -8.25 -3.31
C ALA A 201 -29.45 -8.75 -2.87
N TRP A 202 -29.31 -10.04 -2.54
CA TRP A 202 -28.02 -10.63 -2.20
C TRP A 202 -27.02 -10.56 -3.37
N ALA A 203 -27.44 -10.92 -4.58
CA ALA A 203 -26.62 -10.77 -5.78
C ALA A 203 -26.26 -9.30 -6.07
N GLY A 204 -27.20 -8.37 -5.85
CA GLY A 204 -26.99 -6.93 -5.99
C GLY A 204 -25.86 -6.41 -5.09
N ASN A 205 -25.83 -6.82 -3.83
CA ASN A 205 -24.75 -6.43 -2.90
C ASN A 205 -23.35 -6.86 -3.40
N HIS A 206 -23.24 -8.04 -4.02
CA HIS A 206 -21.99 -8.48 -4.64
C HIS A 206 -21.62 -7.64 -5.88
N LEU A 207 -22.59 -7.23 -6.70
CA LEU A 207 -22.33 -6.32 -7.82
C LEU A 207 -21.89 -4.93 -7.37
N ASP A 208 -22.45 -4.42 -6.28
CA ASP A 208 -22.03 -3.15 -5.67
C ASP A 208 -20.59 -3.24 -5.16
N GLN A 209 -20.21 -4.36 -4.50
CA GLN A 209 -18.82 -4.61 -4.12
C GLN A 209 -17.89 -4.64 -5.34
N ALA A 210 -18.30 -5.29 -6.44
CA ALA A 210 -17.51 -5.33 -7.66
C ALA A 210 -17.28 -3.93 -8.25
N SER A 211 -18.31 -3.09 -8.25
CA SER A 211 -18.24 -1.70 -8.73
C SER A 211 -17.31 -0.83 -7.86
N ALA A 212 -17.40 -0.96 -6.54
CA ALA A 212 -16.51 -0.25 -5.62
C ALA A 212 -15.05 -0.70 -5.78
N LEU A 213 -14.80 -2.00 -6.00
CA LEU A 213 -13.46 -2.55 -6.27
C LEU A 213 -12.88 -2.05 -7.59
N ASP A 214 -13.67 -1.91 -8.66
CA ASP A 214 -13.18 -1.33 -9.92
C ASP A 214 -12.80 0.15 -9.76
N ARG A 215 -13.60 0.92 -9.02
CA ARG A 215 -13.24 2.31 -8.67
C ARG A 215 -11.95 2.36 -7.84
N LEU A 216 -11.78 1.44 -6.89
CA LEU A 216 -10.56 1.33 -6.09
C LEU A 216 -9.36 0.97 -6.96
N ALA A 217 -9.53 0.09 -7.97
CA ALA A 217 -8.50 -0.25 -8.93
C ALA A 217 -7.97 0.97 -9.71
N ALA A 218 -8.85 1.93 -10.02
CA ALA A 218 -8.46 3.18 -10.67
C ALA A 218 -7.76 4.16 -9.70
N ALA A 219 -8.23 4.25 -8.46
CA ALA A 219 -7.60 5.08 -7.43
C ALA A 219 -6.22 4.56 -7.02
N GLU A 220 -6.00 3.24 -7.11
CA GLU A 220 -4.80 2.54 -6.66
C GLU A 220 -4.16 1.71 -7.79
N ALA A 221 -3.76 2.39 -8.86
CA ALA A 221 -3.25 1.74 -10.07
C ALA A 221 -2.22 0.61 -9.82
N PRO A 222 -1.23 0.72 -8.91
CA PRO A 222 -0.34 -0.40 -8.60
C PRO A 222 -1.05 -1.68 -8.16
N LEU A 223 -2.11 -1.59 -7.36
CA LEU A 223 -2.94 -2.74 -6.94
C LEU A 223 -4.14 -2.99 -7.87
N GLY A 224 -4.17 -2.34 -9.03
CA GLY A 224 -5.33 -2.36 -9.91
C GLY A 224 -5.65 -3.76 -10.44
N THR A 225 -4.66 -4.64 -10.59
CA THR A 225 -4.89 -6.02 -11.05
C THR A 225 -5.57 -6.85 -9.97
N GLU A 226 -5.13 -6.71 -8.73
CA GLU A 226 -5.66 -7.39 -7.55
C GLU A 226 -7.10 -6.94 -7.28
N HIS A 227 -7.36 -5.63 -7.32
CA HIS A 227 -8.69 -5.06 -7.16
C HIS A 227 -9.65 -5.52 -8.27
N LYS A 228 -9.22 -5.52 -9.53
CA LYS A 228 -10.02 -6.06 -10.66
C LYS A 228 -10.30 -7.55 -10.52
N ARG A 229 -9.32 -8.34 -10.05
CA ARG A 229 -9.51 -9.76 -9.78
C ARG A 229 -10.55 -9.96 -8.68
N ALA A 230 -10.48 -9.20 -7.60
CA ALA A 230 -11.48 -9.23 -6.54
C ALA A 230 -12.87 -8.84 -7.08
N ALA A 231 -12.97 -7.81 -7.92
CA ALA A 231 -14.23 -7.42 -8.56
C ALA A 231 -14.81 -8.53 -9.45
N ALA A 232 -13.96 -9.23 -10.22
CA ALA A 232 -14.37 -10.38 -11.02
C ALA A 232 -14.92 -11.53 -10.16
N ILE A 233 -14.31 -11.81 -9.00
CA ILE A 233 -14.82 -12.80 -8.04
C ILE A 233 -16.22 -12.41 -7.56
N GLN A 234 -16.43 -11.15 -7.19
CA GLN A 234 -17.73 -10.67 -6.73
C GLN A 234 -18.81 -10.81 -7.81
N ARG A 235 -18.49 -10.52 -9.08
CA ARG A 235 -19.40 -10.74 -10.21
C ARG A 235 -19.77 -12.22 -10.40
N THR A 236 -18.79 -13.11 -10.31
CA THR A 236 -19.04 -14.55 -10.39
C THR A 236 -19.98 -15.02 -9.29
N LEU A 237 -19.76 -14.57 -8.04
CA LEU A 237 -20.66 -14.88 -6.92
C LEU A 237 -22.08 -14.39 -7.18
N ALA A 238 -22.25 -13.14 -7.64
CA ALA A 238 -23.57 -12.61 -8.00
C ALA A 238 -24.26 -13.48 -9.07
N GLN A 239 -23.52 -13.90 -10.10
CA GLN A 239 -24.06 -14.74 -11.17
C GLN A 239 -24.46 -16.14 -10.67
N ASP A 240 -23.66 -16.74 -9.79
CA ASP A 240 -23.95 -18.06 -9.22
C ASP A 240 -25.21 -18.01 -8.32
N ILE A 241 -25.37 -16.93 -7.53
CA ILE A 241 -26.57 -16.69 -6.72
C ILE A 241 -27.82 -16.60 -7.60
N LEU A 242 -27.74 -15.83 -8.70
CA LEU A 242 -28.86 -15.68 -9.64
C LEU A 242 -29.19 -16.99 -10.38
N ASN A 243 -28.17 -17.80 -10.70
CA ASN A 243 -28.32 -19.08 -11.37
C ASN A 243 -28.71 -20.24 -10.44
N ASN A 244 -28.93 -19.96 -9.15
CA ASN A 244 -29.28 -20.96 -8.14
C ASN A 244 -28.22 -22.08 -8.03
N ARG A 245 -26.95 -21.75 -8.30
CA ARG A 245 -25.84 -22.66 -8.05
C ARG A 245 -25.50 -22.60 -6.56
N PRO A 246 -25.14 -23.73 -5.93
CA PRO A 246 -24.68 -23.69 -4.55
C PRO A 246 -23.48 -22.75 -4.47
N ALA A 247 -23.58 -21.72 -3.62
CA ALA A 247 -22.46 -20.85 -3.33
C ALA A 247 -21.28 -21.71 -2.82
N PRO A 248 -20.02 -21.37 -3.17
CA PRO A 248 -18.89 -22.08 -2.60
C PRO A 248 -18.98 -22.03 -1.07
N ALA A 249 -18.81 -23.19 -0.43
CA ALA A 249 -18.89 -23.31 1.01
C ALA A 249 -17.97 -22.27 1.67
N ARG A 250 -18.44 -21.66 2.77
CA ARG A 250 -17.66 -20.77 3.61
C ARG A 250 -16.38 -21.52 3.99
N THR A 251 -15.23 -21.15 3.43
CA THR A 251 -13.94 -21.65 3.94
C THR A 251 -13.85 -21.13 5.36
N GLU A 252 -14.16 -22.00 6.32
CA GLU A 252 -13.81 -21.79 7.72
C GLU A 252 -12.31 -21.52 7.72
N ARG A 253 -11.94 -20.28 8.10
CA ARG A 253 -10.57 -20.00 8.52
C ARG A 253 -10.36 -20.89 9.74
N THR A 254 -9.70 -22.02 9.55
CA THR A 254 -8.96 -22.65 10.62
C THR A 254 -7.90 -21.66 11.04
N ASP A 255 -8.16 -20.97 12.15
CA ASP A 255 -7.15 -20.24 12.88
C ASP A 255 -6.04 -21.23 13.26
N ALA A 256 -4.82 -20.92 12.82
CA ALA A 256 -3.57 -21.53 13.23
C ALA A 256 -2.74 -20.46 13.94
#